data_AF-A0A4Q5YFK2-F1
#
_entry.id   AF-A0A4Q5YFK2-F1
#
_cell.length_a   1.000
_cell.length_b   1.000
_cell.length_c   1.000
_cell.angle_alpha   90.00
_cell.angle_beta   90.00
_cell.angle_gamma   90.00
#
_symmetry.space_group_name_H-M   'P 1'
#
loop_
_entity.id
_entity.type
_entity.pdbx_description
1 polymer ?
#
loop_
_entity_poly.entity_id
_entity_poly.type
_entity_poly.pdbx_seq_one_letter_code
_entity_poly.pdbx_strand_id
1 'polypeptide(L)'
;NFDALTQADCDALIQKKLEKEANRFIRQWPEEKIAIENGRWGPFIRFGKKMLKLYSKPNKEKYTSEELAEIDLDVVKGMITEQDPTAFTKKATKKAAPKKTATKKSAAKKSPAKKAAAKKSAG
;
A
#
# COMPACT_ATOMS: atom_id res chain seq x y z
N ASN A 1 25.58 2.02 11.22
CA ASN A 1 25.63 2.19 12.68
C ASN A 1 24.42 3.03 13.06
N PHE A 2 23.34 2.42 13.54
CA PHE A 2 22.08 3.13 13.82
C PHE A 2 22.13 3.87 15.17
N ASP A 3 22.99 3.44 16.08
CA ASP A 3 23.16 3.99 17.44
C ASP A 3 23.83 5.38 17.46
N ALA A 4 24.35 5.86 16.33
CA ALA A 4 25.00 7.16 16.20
C ALA A 4 24.17 8.19 15.41
N LEU A 5 22.90 7.88 15.09
CA LEU A 5 22.01 8.82 14.40
C LEU A 5 21.67 9.99 15.33
N THR A 6 21.97 11.19 14.87
CA THR A 6 21.58 12.42 15.57
C THR A 6 20.14 12.81 15.23
N GLN A 7 19.55 13.72 16.00
CA GLN A 7 18.24 14.29 15.66
C GLN A 7 18.25 14.96 14.28
N ALA A 8 19.34 15.66 13.93
CA ALA A 8 19.48 16.31 12.62
C ALA A 8 19.51 15.28 11.47
N ASP A 9 20.14 14.13 11.66
CA ASP A 9 20.12 13.03 10.68
C ASP A 9 18.70 12.47 10.51
N CYS A 10 17.98 12.29 11.62
CA CYS A 10 16.58 11.86 11.59
C CYS A 10 15.68 12.84 10.84
N ASP A 11 15.84 14.15 11.10
CA ASP A 11 15.07 15.20 10.44
C ASP A 11 15.36 15.22 8.93
N ALA A 12 16.63 15.10 8.53
CA ALA A 12 17.02 15.00 7.13
C ALA A 12 16.42 13.75 6.44
N LEU A 13 16.37 12.61 7.12
CA LEU A 13 15.74 11.39 6.60
C LEU A 13 14.23 11.56 6.42
N ILE A 14 13.56 12.24 7.36
CA ILE A 14 12.14 12.55 7.29
C ILE A 14 11.86 13.50 6.13
N GLN A 15 12.61 14.59 5.98
CA GLN A 15 12.45 15.53 4.86
C GLN A 15 12.64 14.84 3.52
N LYS A 16 13.72 14.06 3.37
CA LYS A 16 13.97 13.27 2.15
C LYS A 16 12.86 12.27 1.87
N LYS A 17 12.24 11.70 2.90
CA LYS A 17 11.09 10.81 2.76
C LYS A 17 9.85 11.56 2.29
N LEU A 18 9.57 12.74 2.84
CA LEU A 18 8.46 13.60 2.45
C LEU A 18 8.59 14.08 1.01
N GLU A 19 9.77 14.55 0.59
CA GLU A 19 10.05 14.90 -0.79
C GLU A 19 9.85 13.72 -1.73
N LYS A 20 10.27 12.52 -1.31
CA LYS A 20 10.07 11.29 -2.10
C LYS A 20 8.59 10.91 -2.21
N GLU A 21 7.79 11.11 -1.18
CA GLU A 21 6.35 10.87 -1.22
C GLU A 21 5.62 11.96 -2.02
N ALA A 22 6.07 13.22 -1.98
CA ALA A 22 5.58 14.28 -2.85
C ALA A 22 5.87 13.96 -4.33
N ASN A 23 7.09 13.51 -4.63
CA ASN A 23 7.51 13.07 -5.96
C ASN A 23 6.89 11.72 -6.38
N ARG A 24 6.23 11.01 -5.46
CA ARG A 24 5.63 9.70 -5.75
C ARG A 24 4.41 9.85 -6.65
N PHE A 25 3.59 10.86 -6.44
CA PHE A 25 2.35 11.05 -7.17
C PHE A 25 2.51 12.19 -8.17
N ILE A 26 2.20 11.91 -9.44
CA ILE A 26 2.14 12.94 -10.47
C ILE A 26 0.75 13.58 -10.50
N ARG A 27 -0.30 12.75 -10.42
CA ARG A 27 -1.69 13.19 -10.40
C ARG A 27 -2.58 12.15 -9.73
N GLN A 28 -3.63 12.58 -9.05
CA GLN A 28 -4.52 11.69 -8.29
C GLN A 28 -5.98 12.07 -8.50
N TRP A 29 -6.82 11.06 -8.68
CA TRP A 29 -8.29 11.14 -8.72
C TRP A 29 -8.85 10.18 -7.67
N PRO A 30 -9.03 10.65 -6.42
CA PRO A 30 -9.43 9.79 -5.30
C PRO A 30 -10.82 9.17 -5.48
N GLU A 31 -11.76 9.87 -6.12
CA GLU A 31 -13.14 9.40 -6.31
C GLU A 31 -13.19 8.15 -7.19
N GLU A 32 -12.39 8.13 -8.26
CA GLU A 32 -12.27 7.02 -9.22
C GLU A 32 -11.26 5.96 -8.78
N LYS A 33 -10.51 6.21 -7.69
CA LYS A 33 -9.40 5.38 -7.21
C LYS A 33 -8.33 5.19 -8.29
N ILE A 34 -8.06 6.27 -9.04
CA ILE A 34 -7.03 6.35 -10.07
C ILE A 34 -5.93 7.29 -9.58
N ALA A 35 -4.68 6.89 -9.75
CA ALA A 35 -3.53 7.76 -9.54
C ALA A 35 -2.46 7.48 -10.60
N ILE A 36 -1.66 8.48 -10.93
CA ILE A 36 -0.43 8.33 -11.70
C ILE A 36 0.72 8.48 -10.72
N GLU A 37 1.56 7.45 -10.64
CA GLU A 37 2.68 7.36 -9.71
C GLU A 37 4.01 7.21 -10.45
N ASN A 38 5.06 7.82 -9.90
CA ASN A 38 6.45 7.61 -10.32
C ASN A 38 6.97 6.29 -9.71
N GLY A 39 7.13 5.28 -10.56
CA GLY A 39 7.70 3.97 -10.20
C GLY A 39 9.17 3.82 -10.55
N ARG A 40 9.76 2.68 -10.18
CA ARG A 40 11.16 2.34 -10.52
C ARG A 40 11.42 2.28 -12.03
N TRP A 41 10.40 1.97 -12.81
CA TRP A 41 10.44 1.79 -14.26
C TRP A 41 9.82 2.96 -15.03
N GLY A 42 9.62 4.10 -14.36
CA GLY A 42 8.91 5.26 -14.89
C GLY A 42 7.47 5.37 -14.39
N PRO A 43 6.73 6.37 -14.88
CA PRO A 43 5.36 6.63 -14.47
C PRO A 43 4.40 5.47 -14.84
N PHE A 44 3.42 5.21 -13.99
CA PHE A 44 2.41 4.18 -14.20
C PHE A 44 1.06 4.58 -13.59
N ILE A 45 -0.02 3.93 -14.05
CA ILE A 45 -1.37 4.16 -13.53
C ILE A 45 -1.65 3.16 -12.39
N ARG A 46 -1.95 3.65 -11.19
CA ARG A 46 -2.58 2.86 -10.12
C ARG A 46 -4.09 2.97 -10.25
N PHE A 47 -4.76 1.85 -10.51
CA PHE A 47 -6.21 1.74 -10.48
C PHE A 47 -6.64 0.74 -9.39
N GLY A 48 -7.02 1.25 -8.22
CA GLY A 48 -7.25 0.44 -7.02
C GLY A 48 -6.03 -0.44 -6.66
N LYS A 49 -6.15 -1.76 -6.88
CA LYS A 49 -5.06 -2.73 -6.65
C LYS A 49 -4.20 -2.99 -7.88
N LYS A 50 -4.62 -2.52 -9.06
CA LYS A 50 -3.94 -2.75 -10.33
C LYS A 50 -2.89 -1.67 -10.57
N MET A 51 -1.76 -2.07 -11.13
CA MET A 51 -0.68 -1.20 -11.58
C MET A 51 -0.55 -1.41 -13.08
N LEU A 52 -1.03 -0.45 -13.85
CA LEU A 52 -1.18 -0.50 -15.29
C LEU A 52 -0.12 0.40 -15.94
N LYS A 53 0.33 0.02 -17.13
CA LYS A 53 1.32 0.82 -17.86
C LYS A 53 0.64 2.05 -18.44
N LEU A 54 1.37 3.16 -18.54
CA LEU A 54 0.98 4.24 -19.42
C LEU A 54 1.26 3.82 -20.85
N TYR A 55 0.27 3.90 -21.72
CA TYR A 55 0.47 3.73 -23.14
C TYR A 55 0.98 5.02 -23.78
N SER A 56 1.64 4.87 -24.93
CA SER A 56 2.10 6.03 -25.70
C SER A 56 0.92 6.87 -26.15
N LYS A 57 1.18 8.15 -26.38
CA LYS A 57 0.26 9.04 -27.07
C LYS A 57 -0.14 8.45 -28.44
N PRO A 58 -1.23 8.92 -29.06
CA PRO A 58 -1.57 8.58 -30.45
C PRO A 58 -0.39 8.77 -31.42
N ASN A 59 0.46 9.77 -31.16
CA ASN A 59 1.67 10.07 -31.94
C ASN A 59 2.88 9.17 -31.61
N LYS A 60 2.68 8.08 -30.85
CA LYS A 60 3.71 7.14 -30.36
C LYS A 60 4.76 7.71 -29.40
N GLU A 61 4.68 8.99 -29.06
CA GLU A 61 5.53 9.61 -28.04
C GLU A 61 5.17 9.14 -26.62
N LYS A 62 6.17 9.16 -25.74
CA LYS A 62 5.97 8.93 -24.30
C LYS A 62 5.48 10.21 -23.65
N TYR A 63 4.65 10.07 -22.62
CA TYR A 63 4.29 11.20 -21.78
C TYR A 63 5.47 11.65 -20.92
N THR A 64 5.65 12.96 -20.78
CA THR A 64 6.53 13.53 -19.76
C THR A 64 5.80 13.64 -18.42
N SER A 65 6.53 13.83 -17.32
CA SER A 65 5.92 14.00 -16.00
C SER A 65 5.03 15.24 -15.92
N GLU A 66 5.39 16.32 -16.62
CA GLU A 66 4.61 17.56 -16.67
C GLU A 66 3.29 17.34 -17.41
N GLU A 67 3.32 16.63 -18.53
CA GLU A 67 2.10 16.30 -19.27
C GLU A 67 1.18 15.37 -18.49
N LEU A 68 1.74 14.42 -17.74
CA LEU A 68 0.96 13.54 -16.85
C LEU A 68 0.38 14.30 -15.65
N ALA A 69 0.99 15.42 -15.25
CA ALA A 69 0.46 16.28 -14.20
C ALA A 69 -0.75 17.08 -14.68
N GLU A 70 -0.96 17.21 -15.99
CA GLU A 70 -2.09 17.93 -16.59
C GLU A 70 -3.07 17.01 -17.34
N ILE A 71 -2.72 15.74 -17.55
CA ILE A 71 -3.52 14.80 -18.33
C ILE A 71 -4.96 14.70 -17.83
N ASP A 72 -5.88 14.57 -18.78
CA ASP A 72 -7.30 14.37 -18.50
C ASP A 72 -7.59 12.97 -17.98
N LEU A 73 -8.56 12.92 -17.06
CA LEU A 73 -9.03 11.67 -16.46
C LEU A 73 -9.58 10.71 -17.53
N ASP A 74 -10.25 11.22 -18.55
CA ASP A 74 -10.86 10.38 -19.59
C ASP A 74 -9.82 9.67 -20.47
N VAL A 75 -8.69 10.33 -20.74
CA VAL A 75 -7.55 9.71 -21.42
C VAL A 75 -7.01 8.53 -20.59
N VAL A 76 -6.86 8.74 -19.28
CA VAL A 76 -6.40 7.70 -18.36
C VAL A 76 -7.42 6.56 -18.26
N LYS A 77 -8.72 6.85 -18.20
CA LYS A 77 -9.79 5.84 -18.25
C LYS A 77 -9.75 5.03 -19.55
N GLY A 78 -9.44 5.66 -20.68
CA GLY A 78 -9.21 4.99 -21.96
C GLY A 78 -8.09 3.95 -21.85
N MET A 79 -6.91 4.36 -21.38
CA MET A 79 -5.75 3.46 -21.18
C MET A 79 -6.03 2.31 -20.22
N ILE A 80 -6.81 2.58 -19.17
CA ILE A 80 -7.23 1.55 -18.21
C ILE A 80 -8.17 0.54 -18.90
N THR A 81 -9.13 1.01 -19.69
CA THR A 81 -10.13 0.15 -20.36
C THR A 81 -9.48 -0.74 -21.41
N GLU A 82 -8.45 -0.26 -22.12
CA GLU A 82 -7.68 -1.06 -23.06
C GLU A 82 -6.94 -2.22 -22.38
N GLN A 83 -6.39 -1.99 -21.18
CA GLN A 83 -5.70 -3.03 -20.40
C GLN A 83 -6.66 -3.91 -19.59
N ASP A 84 -7.80 -3.35 -19.21
CA ASP A 84 -8.83 -3.98 -18.42
C ASP A 84 -10.21 -3.51 -18.88
N PRO A 85 -10.83 -4.20 -19.85
CA PRO A 85 -12.16 -3.86 -20.35
C PRO A 85 -13.26 -3.91 -19.28
N THR A 86 -12.95 -4.55 -18.13
CA THR A 86 -13.87 -4.66 -16.99
C THR A 86 -13.61 -3.64 -15.89
N ALA A 87 -12.71 -2.67 -16.11
CA ALA A 87 -12.30 -1.71 -15.10
C ALA A 87 -13.46 -0.83 -14.59
N PHE A 88 -14.29 -0.34 -15.51
CA PHE A 88 -15.42 0.56 -15.22
C PHE A 88 -16.77 -0.12 -15.34
N THR A 89 -16.81 -1.39 -15.74
CA THR A 89 -18.05 -2.15 -15.63
C THR A 89 -18.34 -2.29 -14.15
N LYS A 90 -19.50 -1.78 -13.70
CA LYS A 90 -19.93 -1.86 -12.31
C LYS A 90 -19.87 -3.32 -11.88
N LYS A 91 -18.78 -3.71 -11.23
CA LYS A 91 -18.67 -4.99 -10.58
C LYS A 91 -19.69 -4.93 -9.46
N ALA A 92 -20.86 -5.51 -9.72
CA ALA A 92 -21.78 -5.92 -8.67
C ALA A 92 -20.91 -6.53 -7.58
N THR A 93 -20.95 -5.89 -6.42
CA THR A 93 -20.22 -6.25 -5.22
C THR A 93 -20.27 -7.77 -5.09
N LYS A 94 -19.16 -8.44 -5.45
CA LYS A 94 -19.04 -9.88 -5.23
C LYS A 94 -18.88 -10.02 -3.73
N LYS A 95 -20.03 -10.07 -3.05
CA LYS A 95 -20.20 -10.45 -1.66
C LYS A 95 -19.62 -11.85 -1.53
N ALA A 96 -18.42 -11.94 -1.02
CA ALA A 96 -17.78 -13.16 -0.56
C ALA A 96 -16.69 -12.75 0.42
N ALA A 97 -16.64 -13.19 1.66
CA ALA A 97 -17.54 -13.96 2.52
C ALA A 97 -17.09 -13.60 3.95
N PRO A 98 -17.93 -13.71 5.00
CA PRO A 98 -17.44 -13.52 6.37
C PRO A 98 -16.25 -14.46 6.56
N LYS A 99 -15.09 -13.91 6.94
CA LYS A 99 -14.00 -14.72 7.47
C LYS A 99 -14.62 -15.58 8.54
N LYS A 100 -14.75 -16.89 8.29
CA LYS A 100 -14.99 -17.87 9.35
C LYS A 100 -13.94 -17.58 10.40
N THR A 101 -14.39 -17.03 11.52
CA THR A 101 -13.66 -17.01 12.78
C THR A 101 -13.34 -18.47 13.07
N ALA A 102 -12.12 -18.88 12.74
CA ALA A 102 -11.55 -20.09 13.30
C ALA A 102 -11.36 -19.79 14.79
N THR A 103 -12.40 -20.08 15.57
CA THR A 103 -12.34 -20.32 17.00
C THR A 103 -11.32 -21.44 17.23
N LYS A 104 -10.03 -21.09 17.31
CA LYS A 104 -9.00 -21.99 17.79
C LYS A 104 -9.07 -21.97 19.32
N LYS A 105 -10.01 -22.78 19.80
CA LYS A 105 -9.98 -23.60 21.02
C LYS A 105 -8.98 -23.14 22.07
N SER A 106 -9.50 -22.53 23.14
CA SER A 106 -8.84 -22.41 24.44
C SER A 106 -8.47 -23.82 24.92
N ALA A 107 -7.17 -24.11 25.01
CA ALA A 107 -6.66 -25.25 25.75
C ALA A 107 -6.49 -24.82 27.21
N ALA A 108 -7.56 -24.97 27.99
CA ALA A 108 -7.46 -24.95 29.44
C ALA A 108 -6.81 -26.25 29.94
N LYS A 109 -6.02 -26.10 31.02
CA LYS A 109 -5.53 -27.12 31.96
C LYS A 109 -4.47 -28.10 31.48
N LYS A 110 -3.24 -27.88 31.95
CA LYS A 110 -2.53 -28.85 32.80
C LYS A 110 -1.78 -28.14 33.92
N SER A 111 -2.34 -28.24 35.13
CA SER A 111 -1.61 -28.05 36.38
C SER A 111 -0.62 -29.21 36.56
N PRO A 112 0.56 -28.98 37.15
CA PRO A 112 1.21 -29.98 37.98
C PRO A 112 1.10 -29.58 39.45
N ALA A 113 0.57 -30.51 40.24
CA ALA A 113 0.46 -30.42 41.68
C ALA A 113 1.84 -30.45 42.37
N LYS A 114 1.95 -29.66 43.43
CA LYS A 114 2.45 -30.03 44.77
C LYS A 114 3.83 -30.74 44.82
N LYS A 115 4.85 -29.99 45.25
CA LYS A 115 5.83 -30.52 46.20
C LYS A 115 6.13 -29.48 47.28
N ALA A 116 5.88 -29.88 48.52
CA ALA A 116 6.16 -29.13 49.73
C ALA A 116 7.61 -29.34 50.19
N ALA A 117 8.20 -28.29 50.76
CA ALA A 117 9.26 -28.32 51.78
C ALA A 117 9.31 -26.91 52.39
N ALA A 118 8.61 -26.67 53.51
CA ALA A 118 9.08 -26.82 54.88
C ALA A 118 9.91 -25.60 55.36
N LYS A 119 9.38 -24.98 56.42
CA LYS A 119 9.90 -23.86 57.21
C LYS A 119 11.39 -24.00 57.55
N LYS A 120 12.10 -22.87 57.57
CA LYS A 120 13.10 -22.61 58.62
C LYS A 120 12.63 -21.41 59.45
N SER A 121 12.48 -21.66 60.74
CA SER A 121 12.44 -20.68 61.82
C SER A 121 13.39 -21.20 62.91
N ALA A 122 14.31 -20.34 63.35
CA ALA A 122 15.16 -20.40 64.56
C ALA A 122 16.49 -19.74 64.18
N GLY A 123 17.05 -18.80 64.93
CA GLY A 123 16.68 -18.13 66.17
C GLY A 123 17.63 -16.94 66.33
#